data_AF-A0A954S1F0-F1
#
_entry.id   AF-A0A954S1F0-F1
#
_cell.length_a   1.000
_cell.length_b   1.000
_cell.length_c   1.000
_cell.angle_alpha   90.00
_cell.angle_beta   90.00
_cell.angle_gamma   90.00
#
_symmetry.space_group_name_H-M   'P 1'
#
loop_
_entity.id
_entity.type
_entity.pdbx_description
1 polymer ?
#
loop_
_entity_poly.entity_id
_entity_poly.type
_entity_poly.pdbx_seq_one_letter_code
_entity_poly.pdbx_strand_id
1 'polypeptide(L)'
;MIHVLATIELQPGVREEFLGHFHEVAKLVREEQGCLEYGPAVDLQTSIAAQPPERPDVVVVIEKWDSLDALEAHLIAPHMIRYREQVKSLVAGAVIQVLQPA
;
A
#
# COMPACT_ATOMS: atom_id res chain seq x y z
N MET A 1 15.72 -8.86 -4.09
CA MET A 1 14.68 -7.88 -4.48
C MET A 1 13.36 -8.60 -4.59
N ILE A 2 12.33 -8.05 -3.96
CA ILE A 2 10.97 -8.58 -3.90
C ILE A 2 9.97 -7.49 -4.26
N HIS A 3 8.80 -7.90 -4.73
CA HIS A 3 7.66 -7.04 -4.97
C HIS A 3 6.60 -7.31 -3.90
N VAL A 4 5.96 -6.27 -3.42
CA VAL A 4 4.81 -6.40 -2.53
C VAL A 4 3.61 -5.69 -3.14
N LEU A 5 2.49 -6.38 -3.17
CA LEU A 5 1.19 -5.82 -3.52
C LEU A 5 0.29 -5.94 -2.30
N ALA A 6 -0.02 -4.82 -1.66
CA ALA A 6 -1.00 -4.76 -0.59
C ALA A 6 -2.31 -4.18 -1.13
N THR A 7 -3.30 -5.04 -1.35
CA THR A 7 -4.65 -4.62 -1.73
C THR A 7 -5.42 -4.31 -0.45
N ILE A 8 -5.76 -3.04 -0.26
CA ILE A 8 -6.44 -2.54 0.93
C ILE A 8 -7.87 -2.18 0.54
N GLU A 9 -8.83 -2.82 1.19
CA GLU A 9 -10.25 -2.50 1.12
C GLU A 9 -10.58 -1.51 2.24
N LEU A 10 -11.19 -0.40 1.88
CA LEU A 10 -11.56 0.69 2.77
C LEU A 10 -13.06 0.64 3.09
N GLN A 11 -13.44 1.32 4.16
CA GLN A 11 -14.84 1.64 4.40
C GLN A 11 -15.38 2.56 3.28
N PRO A 12 -16.69 2.56 3.01
CA PRO A 12 -17.24 3.38 1.94
C PRO A 12 -16.95 4.88 2.12
N GLY A 13 -16.40 5.50 1.08
CA GLY A 13 -16.26 6.96 1.00
C GLY A 13 -15.09 7.58 1.77
N VAL A 14 -14.18 6.79 2.35
CA VAL A 14 -13.04 7.31 3.13
C VAL A 14 -11.70 7.27 2.38
N ARG A 15 -11.69 6.98 1.07
CA ARG A 15 -10.46 6.84 0.26
C ARG A 15 -9.54 8.05 0.34
N GLU A 16 -10.08 9.25 0.21
CA GLU A 16 -9.26 10.47 0.22
C GLU A 16 -8.62 10.73 1.60
N GLU A 17 -9.34 10.44 2.69
CA GLU A 17 -8.81 10.55 4.05
C GLU A 17 -7.67 9.55 4.26
N PHE A 18 -7.88 8.29 3.84
CA PHE A 18 -6.84 7.26 3.87
C PHE A 18 -5.60 7.67 3.07
N LEU A 19 -5.78 8.16 1.84
CA LEU A 19 -4.68 8.60 0.97
C LEU A 19 -3.93 9.80 1.57
N GLY A 20 -4.61 10.70 2.28
CA GLY A 20 -3.98 11.79 3.03
C GLY A 20 -2.98 11.27 4.07
N HIS A 21 -3.40 10.31 4.91
CA HIS A 21 -2.52 9.64 5.87
C HIS A 21 -1.40 8.84 5.18
N PHE A 22 -1.74 8.13 4.10
CA PHE A 22 -0.78 7.31 3.35
C PHE A 22 0.35 8.17 2.77
N HIS A 23 0.04 9.30 2.15
CA HIS A 23 1.05 10.16 1.54
C HIS A 23 2.06 10.72 2.56
N GLU A 24 1.63 10.96 3.80
CA GLU A 24 2.55 11.38 4.86
C GLU A 24 3.49 10.25 5.29
N VAL A 25 2.97 9.04 5.52
CA VAL A 25 3.84 7.90 5.88
C VAL A 25 4.75 7.50 4.73
N ALA A 26 4.27 7.57 3.48
CA ALA A 26 5.04 7.18 2.30
C ALA A 26 6.31 8.02 2.08
N LYS A 27 6.34 9.27 2.56
CA LYS A 27 7.58 10.09 2.55
C LYS A 27 8.66 9.44 3.40
N LEU A 28 8.29 9.00 4.61
CA LEU A 28 9.20 8.34 5.55
C LEU A 28 9.62 6.96 5.04
N VAL A 29 8.68 6.19 4.48
CA VAL A 29 8.95 4.84 3.98
C VAL A 29 9.96 4.85 2.82
N ARG A 30 9.87 5.84 1.93
CA ARG A 30 10.84 5.99 0.83
C ARG A 30 12.25 6.34 1.28
N GLU A 31 12.44 6.79 2.52
CA GLU A 31 13.76 7.02 3.13
C GLU A 31 14.31 5.76 3.83
N GLU A 32 13.51 4.70 3.97
CA GLU A 32 13.95 3.47 4.60
C GLU A 32 15.04 2.77 3.78
N GLN A 33 16.01 2.19 4.50
CA GLN A 33 17.03 1.37 3.87
C GLN A 33 16.39 0.16 3.19
N GLY A 34 16.69 -0.01 1.90
CA GLY A 34 16.18 -1.12 1.10
C GLY A 34 14.82 -0.88 0.45
N CYS A 35 14.15 0.25 0.72
CA CYS A 35 12.97 0.66 -0.04
C CYS A 35 13.38 1.14 -1.44
N LEU A 36 12.87 0.47 -2.48
CA LEU A 36 13.13 0.81 -3.89
C LEU A 36 11.94 1.50 -4.54
N GLU A 37 10.73 1.14 -4.12
CA GLU A 37 9.47 1.74 -4.57
C GLU A 37 8.43 1.61 -3.45
N TYR A 38 7.65 2.67 -3.22
CA TYR A 38 6.54 2.65 -2.27
C TYR A 38 5.52 3.73 -2.64
N GLY A 39 4.35 3.31 -3.14
CA GLY A 39 3.31 4.23 -3.57
C GLY A 39 1.92 3.62 -3.59
N PRO A 40 0.87 4.43 -3.36
CA PRO A 40 -0.50 3.98 -3.51
C PRO A 40 -0.91 4.06 -4.99
N ALA A 41 -1.73 3.12 -5.42
CA ALA A 41 -2.39 3.11 -6.71
C ALA A 41 -3.89 2.87 -6.52
N VAL A 42 -4.69 3.53 -7.37
CA VAL A 42 -6.14 3.32 -7.47
C VAL A 42 -6.45 2.80 -8.86
N ASP A 43 -7.61 2.16 -9.01
CA ASP A 43 -8.05 1.73 -10.33
C ASP A 43 -8.23 2.94 -11.24
N LEU A 44 -7.64 2.87 -12.43
CA LEU A 44 -7.86 3.85 -13.49
C LEU A 44 -9.02 3.35 -14.35
N GLN A 45 -10.06 4.16 -14.55
CA GLN A 45 -11.12 3.84 -15.51
C GLN A 45 -10.53 3.76 -16.93
N THR A 46 -10.70 2.63 -17.60
CA THR A 46 -10.27 2.45 -19.00
C THR A 46 -11.37 1.83 -19.86
N SER A 47 -11.12 1.74 -21.16
CA SER A 47 -11.94 1.00 -22.13
C SER A 47 -11.45 -0.43 -22.37
N ILE A 48 -10.44 -0.91 -21.62
CA ILE A 48 -9.85 -2.23 -21.81
C ILE A 48 -10.80 -3.27 -21.23
N ALA A 49 -11.40 -4.10 -22.10
CA ALA A 49 -12.41 -5.09 -21.69
C ALA A 49 -11.91 -6.13 -20.66
N ALA A 50 -10.61 -6.39 -20.60
CA ALA A 50 -10.01 -7.31 -19.64
C ALA A 50 -9.79 -6.68 -18.25
N GLN A 51 -9.86 -5.35 -18.13
CA GLN A 51 -9.71 -4.68 -16.84
C GLN A 51 -11.04 -4.77 -16.08
N PRO A 52 -11.02 -5.15 -14.79
CA PRO A 52 -12.22 -5.11 -13.97
C PRO A 52 -12.73 -3.66 -13.81
N PRO A 53 -14.02 -3.48 -13.46
CA PRO A 53 -14.56 -2.17 -13.10
C PRO A 53 -13.76 -1.47 -11.99
N GLU A 54 -13.79 -0.15 -11.97
CA GLU A 54 -13.20 0.64 -10.88
C GLU A 54 -13.77 0.22 -9.52
N ARG A 55 -12.89 0.00 -8.56
CA ARG A 55 -13.25 -0.28 -7.15
C ARG A 55 -13.04 1.01 -6.34
N PRO A 56 -14.10 1.76 -6.02
CA PRO A 56 -13.96 3.09 -5.41
C PRO A 56 -13.36 3.05 -4.01
N ASP A 57 -13.55 1.96 -3.28
CA ASP A 57 -13.08 1.79 -1.90
C ASP A 57 -11.84 0.88 -1.81
N VAL A 58 -11.05 0.76 -2.89
CA VAL A 58 -9.82 -0.04 -2.91
C VAL A 58 -8.61 0.82 -3.24
N VAL A 59 -7.54 0.62 -2.49
CA VAL A 59 -6.20 1.14 -2.78
C VAL A 59 -5.24 -0.03 -2.84
N VAL A 60 -4.39 -0.07 -3.88
CA VAL A 60 -3.30 -1.05 -3.99
C VAL A 60 -2.00 -0.33 -3.68
N VAL A 61 -1.30 -0.76 -2.64
CA VAL A 61 0.07 -0.29 -2.38
C VAL A 61 1.03 -1.15 -3.19
N ILE A 62 1.82 -0.48 -4.03
CA ILE A 62 2.85 -1.10 -4.84
C ILE A 62 4.19 -0.81 -4.18
N GLU A 63 4.89 -1.88 -3.81
CA GLU A 63 6.17 -1.78 -3.12
C GLU A 63 7.24 -2.62 -3.81
N LYS A 64 8.48 -2.15 -3.73
CA LYS A 64 9.67 -2.93 -4.07
C LYS A 64 10.69 -2.78 -2.96
N TRP A 65 11.20 -3.92 -2.50
CA TRP A 65 12.20 -3.99 -1.45
C TRP A 65 13.43 -4.74 -1.94
N ASP A 66 14.61 -4.35 -1.48
CA ASP A 66 15.86 -5.01 -1.85
C ASP A 66 15.94 -6.46 -1.33
N SER A 67 15.27 -6.77 -0.22
CA SER A 67 15.35 -8.01 0.55
C SER A 67 14.09 -8.23 1.39
N LEU A 68 13.92 -9.46 1.90
CA LEU A 68 12.87 -9.77 2.87
C LEU A 68 13.13 -9.06 4.22
N ASP A 69 14.39 -9.02 4.66
CA ASP A 69 14.78 -8.37 5.91
C ASP A 69 14.41 -6.87 5.93
N ALA A 70 14.58 -6.17 4.81
CA ALA A 70 14.17 -4.76 4.69
C ALA A 70 12.65 -4.60 4.83
N LEU A 71 11.87 -5.48 4.20
CA LEU A 71 10.41 -5.50 4.35
C LEU A 71 9.99 -5.82 5.80
N GLU A 72 10.64 -6.77 6.46
CA GLU A 72 10.34 -7.12 7.85
C GLU A 72 10.64 -5.94 8.80
N ALA A 73 11.75 -5.24 8.59
CA ALA A 73 12.09 -4.03 9.33
C ALA A 73 11.04 -2.92 9.11
N HIS A 74 10.61 -2.71 7.87
CA HIS A 74 9.53 -1.79 7.51
C HIS A 74 8.24 -2.10 8.27
N LEU A 75 7.84 -3.37 8.32
CA LEU A 75 6.59 -3.78 8.95
C LEU A 75 6.51 -3.43 10.44
N ILE A 76 7.63 -3.29 11.14
CA ILE A 76 7.69 -2.93 12.56
C ILE A 76 8.20 -1.52 12.82
N ALA A 77 8.44 -0.72 11.78
CA ALA A 77 8.96 0.62 11.92
C ALA A 77 8.00 1.53 12.72
N PRO A 78 8.51 2.47 13.56
CA PRO A 78 7.67 3.31 14.42
C PRO A 78 6.61 4.12 13.66
N HIS A 79 6.95 4.65 12.48
CA HIS A 79 6.00 5.38 11.63
C HIS A 79 4.92 4.48 11.06
N MET A 80 5.21 3.22 10.75
CA MET A 80 4.22 2.25 10.28
C MET A 80 3.26 1.84 11.40
N ILE A 81 3.74 1.65 12.63
CA ILE A 81 2.87 1.39 13.78
C ILE A 81 1.92 2.56 14.00
N ARG A 82 2.44 3.80 14.01
CA ARG A 82 1.61 5.01 14.16
C ARG A 82 0.59 5.15 13.03
N TYR A 83 1.02 4.94 11.79
CA TYR A 83 0.17 5.01 10.62
C TYR A 83 -0.98 4.00 10.69
N ARG A 84 -0.70 2.75 11.05
CA ARG A 84 -1.74 1.70 11.17
C ARG A 84 -2.81 2.07 12.21
N GLU A 85 -2.42 2.67 13.33
CA GLU A 85 -3.39 3.16 14.31
C GLU A 85 -4.25 4.31 13.76
N GLN A 86 -3.67 5.23 12.96
CA GLN A 86 -4.41 6.34 12.36
C GLN A 86 -5.46 5.88 11.35
N VAL A 87 -5.15 4.86 10.54
CA VAL A 87 -6.05 4.41 9.46
C VAL A 87 -6.93 3.22 9.86
N LYS A 88 -6.80 2.68 11.07
CA LYS A 88 -7.47 1.45 11.52
C LYS A 88 -8.98 1.45 11.30
N SER A 89 -9.65 2.56 11.59
CA SER A 89 -11.11 2.68 11.39
C SER A 89 -11.52 2.87 9.93
N LEU A 90 -10.57 3.22 9.05
CA LEU A 90 -10.81 3.46 7.63
C LEU A 90 -10.70 2.18 6.81
N VAL A 91 -10.00 1.16 7.32
CA VAL A 91 -9.71 -0.10 6.62
C VAL A 91 -10.77 -1.15 6.97
N ALA A 92 -11.37 -1.76 5.95
CA ALA A 92 -12.28 -2.90 6.08
C ALA A 92 -11.51 -4.24 6.00
N GLY A 93 -10.46 -4.30 5.19
CA GLY A 93 -9.63 -5.50 5.02
C GLY A 93 -8.36 -5.23 4.24
N ALA A 94 -7.40 -6.15 4.31
CA ALA A 94 -6.18 -6.07 3.51
C ALA A 94 -5.70 -7.48 3.11
N VAL A 95 -5.23 -7.59 1.86
CA VAL A 95 -4.54 -8.78 1.34
C VAL A 95 -3.15 -8.36 0.91
N ILE A 96 -2.12 -9.04 1.43
CA ILE A 96 -0.72 -8.75 1.13
C ILE A 96 -0.12 -9.93 0.38
N GLN A 97 0.51 -9.65 -0.76
CA GLN A 97 1.23 -10.63 -1.55
C GLN A 97 2.70 -10.22 -1.65
N VAL A 98 3.59 -11.07 -1.16
CA VAL A 98 5.04 -10.91 -1.30
C VAL A 98 5.53 -11.84 -2.41
N LEU A 99 6.17 -11.26 -3.41
CA LEU A 99 6.47 -11.91 -4.69
C LEU A 99 7.95 -11.72 -5.04
N GLN A 100 8.51 -12.68 -5.77
CA GLN A 100 9.83 -12.56 -6.39
C GLN A 100 9.71 -12.62 -7.92
N PRO A 101 10.65 -12.04 -8.67
CA PRO A 101 10.76 -12.31 -10.11
C PRO A 101 10.84 -13.82 -10.38
N ALA A 102 10.25 -14.25 -11.51
CA ALA A 102 10.31 -15.62 -11.99
C ALA A 102 11.63 -15.92 -12.72
#